data_AF-A0A9P4HNI8-F1
#
_entry.id   AF-A0A9P4HNI8-F1
#
_cell.length_a   1.000
_cell.length_b   1.000
_cell.length_c   1.000
_cell.angle_alpha   90.00
_cell.angle_beta   90.00
_cell.angle_gamma   90.00
#
_symmetry.space_group_name_H-M   'P 1'
#
loop_
_entity.id
_entity.type
_entity.pdbx_description
1 polymer ?
#
loop_
_entity_poly.entity_id
_entity_poly.type
_entity_poly.pdbx_seq_one_letter_code
_entity_poly.pdbx_strand_id
1 'polypeptide(L)'
;QKKDILRRVLRSPQLTQGLGSLTAALRDGGLPMVAGVLGIKVEGGGYVRRGGVPLGGGEAVEAFLEGVKKTVEGDGNEMDVE
;
A
#
# COMPACT_ATOMS: atom_id res chain seq x y z
N GLN A 1 23.07 -5.33 -16.72
CA GLN A 1 23.36 -5.80 -15.35
C GLN A 1 22.28 -5.39 -14.33
N LYS A 2 22.14 -4.11 -13.91
CA LYS A 2 21.14 -3.72 -12.88
C LYS A 2 19.69 -4.08 -13.24
N LYS A 3 19.26 -3.81 -14.47
CA LYS A 3 17.92 -4.20 -14.97
C LYS A 3 17.70 -5.71 -14.97
N ASP A 4 18.74 -6.50 -15.18
CA ASP A 4 18.64 -7.96 -15.24
C ASP A 4 18.48 -8.56 -13.84
N ILE A 5 19.14 -7.96 -12.84
CA ILE A 5 18.92 -8.30 -11.43
C ILE A 5 17.46 -8.03 -11.05
N LEU A 6 16.91 -6.86 -11.42
CA LEU A 6 15.52 -6.53 -11.13
C LEU A 6 14.53 -7.54 -11.76
N ARG A 7 14.75 -7.93 -13.02
CA ARG A 7 13.95 -8.95 -13.71
C ARG A 7 13.97 -10.32 -13.02
N ARG A 8 15.05 -10.66 -12.32
CA ARG A 8 15.16 -11.90 -11.53
C ARG A 8 14.44 -11.77 -10.20
N VAL A 9 14.63 -10.65 -9.49
CA VAL A 9 13.95 -10.39 -8.21
C VAL A 9 12.43 -10.41 -8.38
N LEU A 10 11.91 -9.78 -9.46
CA LEU A 10 10.47 -9.75 -9.76
C LEU A 10 9.84 -11.14 -9.98
N ARG A 11 10.64 -12.17 -10.24
CA ARG A 11 10.18 -13.56 -10.43
C ARG A 11 10.68 -14.49 -9.32
N SER A 12 11.28 -13.94 -8.27
CA SER A 12 11.90 -14.73 -7.21
C SER A 12 10.83 -15.21 -6.21
N PRO A 13 10.98 -16.43 -5.67
CA PRO A 13 10.10 -16.93 -4.61
C PRO A 13 10.05 -16.01 -3.40
N GLN A 14 11.19 -15.39 -3.04
CA GLN A 14 11.31 -14.52 -1.87
C GLN A 14 10.45 -13.27 -2.00
N LEU A 15 10.42 -12.66 -3.19
CA LEU A 15 9.54 -11.52 -3.43
C LEU A 15 8.07 -11.93 -3.37
N THR A 16 7.70 -13.02 -4.05
CA THR A 16 6.31 -13.51 -4.05
C THR A 16 5.82 -13.85 -2.64
N GLN A 17 6.67 -14.50 -1.84
CA GLN A 17 6.36 -14.82 -0.45
C GLN A 17 6.22 -13.55 0.41
N GLY A 18 7.13 -12.59 0.24
CA GLY A 18 7.06 -11.29 0.93
C GLY A 18 5.76 -10.55 0.61
N LEU A 19 5.35 -10.52 -0.65
CA LEU A 19 4.09 -9.90 -1.08
C LEU A 19 2.86 -10.64 -0.54
N GLY A 20 2.91 -11.98 -0.44
CA GLY A 20 1.85 -12.77 0.20
C GLY A 20 1.70 -12.39 1.68
N SER A 21 2.83 -12.30 2.41
CA SER A 21 2.82 -11.89 3.82
C SER A 21 2.32 -10.45 4.01
N LEU A 22 2.72 -9.53 3.12
CA LEU A 22 2.24 -8.15 3.13
C LEU A 22 0.72 -8.10 2.89
N THR A 23 0.22 -8.84 1.91
CA THR A 23 -1.21 -8.88 1.56
C THR A 23 -2.06 -9.40 2.72
N ALA A 24 -1.58 -10.44 3.42
CA ALA A 24 -2.24 -10.96 4.61
C ALA A 24 -2.30 -9.90 5.73
N ALA A 25 -1.18 -9.24 6.02
CA ALA A 25 -1.13 -8.20 7.05
C ALA A 25 -2.09 -7.03 6.74
N LEU A 26 -2.20 -6.62 5.47
CA LEU A 26 -3.16 -5.59 5.05
C LEU A 26 -4.60 -6.06 5.26
N ARG A 27 -4.93 -7.29 4.84
CA ARG A 27 -6.25 -7.89 5.01
C ARG A 27 -6.66 -7.98 6.48
N ASP A 28 -5.71 -8.21 7.37
CA ASP A 28 -5.95 -8.38 8.80
C ASP A 28 -6.04 -7.03 9.56
N GLY A 29 -6.06 -5.90 8.85
CA GLY A 29 -6.23 -4.56 9.45
C GLY A 29 -4.93 -3.77 9.62
N GLY A 30 -3.81 -4.25 9.07
CA GLY A 30 -2.50 -3.61 9.19
C GLY A 30 -2.31 -2.37 8.30
N LEU A 31 -3.32 -1.98 7.52
CA LEU A 31 -3.19 -0.92 6.51
C LEU A 31 -2.67 0.42 7.07
N PRO A 32 -3.19 0.99 8.17
CA PRO A 32 -2.69 2.26 8.70
C PRO A 32 -1.19 2.24 9.04
N MET A 33 -0.74 1.16 9.69
CA MET A 33 0.65 1.01 10.11
C MET A 33 1.57 0.84 8.90
N VAL A 34 1.22 -0.08 8.00
CA VAL A 34 2.04 -0.37 6.81
C VAL A 34 2.13 0.86 5.89
N ALA A 35 1.01 1.53 5.62
CA ALA A 35 0.99 2.73 4.79
C ALA A 35 1.81 3.86 5.42
N GLY A 36 1.71 4.06 6.73
CA GLY A 36 2.52 5.05 7.46
C GLY A 36 4.02 4.77 7.38
N VAL A 37 4.44 3.52 7.59
CA VAL A 37 5.86 3.12 7.52
C VAL A 37 6.42 3.29 6.10
N LEU A 38 5.63 2.95 5.08
CA LEU A 38 6.05 3.04 3.68
C LEU A 38 5.84 4.44 3.07
N GLY A 39 5.28 5.38 3.82
CA GLY A 39 5.01 6.75 3.35
C GLY A 39 3.96 6.82 2.24
N ILE A 40 3.02 5.88 2.20
CA ILE A 40 1.99 5.79 1.16
C ILE A 40 0.75 6.54 1.62
N LYS A 41 0.31 7.52 0.82
CA LYS A 41 -0.94 8.25 1.08
C LYS A 41 -2.13 7.34 0.73
N VAL A 42 -2.87 6.91 1.74
CA VAL A 42 -4.10 6.11 1.59
C VAL A 42 -5.31 6.89 2.08
N GLU A 43 -6.47 6.66 1.47
CA GLU A 43 -7.69 7.35 1.84
C GLU A 43 -8.08 7.05 3.30
N GLY A 44 -8.52 8.08 4.03
CA GLY A 44 -8.92 7.95 5.43
C GLY A 44 -7.81 7.46 6.36
N GLY A 45 -6.54 7.52 5.93
CA GLY A 45 -5.41 6.99 6.70
C GLY A 45 -5.43 5.47 6.89
N GLY A 46 -6.25 4.75 6.11
CA GLY A 46 -6.43 3.29 6.25
C GLY A 46 -7.48 2.90 7.30
N TYR A 47 -8.33 3.83 7.72
CA TYR A 47 -9.46 3.59 8.63
C TYR A 47 -10.80 3.72 7.91
N VAL A 48 -11.83 3.09 8.45
CA VAL A 48 -13.21 3.27 7.98
C VAL A 48 -13.64 4.72 8.21
N ARG A 49 -14.31 5.34 7.23
CA ARG A 49 -14.82 6.72 7.38
C ARG A 49 -15.72 6.80 8.62
N ARG A 50 -15.31 7.60 9.62
CA ARG A 50 -15.96 7.83 10.93
C ARG A 50 -15.93 6.67 11.93
N GLY A 51 -15.13 5.64 11.69
CA GLY A 51 -14.88 4.56 12.66
C GLY A 51 -13.38 4.50 12.98
N GLY A 52 -13.00 4.51 14.26
CA GLY A 52 -11.60 4.28 14.69
C GLY A 52 -11.11 2.85 14.43
N VAL A 53 -11.79 2.09 13.58
CA VAL A 53 -11.51 0.70 13.23
C VAL A 53 -10.66 0.68 11.96
N PRO A 54 -9.51 -0.01 11.96
CA PRO A 54 -8.70 -0.18 10.76
C PRO A 54 -9.46 -0.87 9.63
N LEU A 55 -9.21 -0.43 8.41
CA LEU A 55 -9.73 -1.08 7.21
C LEU A 55 -9.10 -2.46 7.07
N GLY A 56 -9.92 -3.48 6.78
CA GLY A 56 -9.48 -4.86 6.60
C GLY A 56 -10.07 -5.49 5.33
N GLY A 57 -9.90 -6.81 5.19
CA GLY A 57 -10.43 -7.55 4.06
C GLY A 57 -9.78 -7.16 2.72
N GLY A 58 -10.50 -7.40 1.63
CA GLY A 58 -10.05 -7.01 0.28
C GLY A 58 -9.98 -5.49 0.09
N GLU A 59 -10.84 -4.74 0.78
CA GLU A 59 -10.91 -3.28 0.70
C GLU A 59 -9.60 -2.63 1.16
N ALA A 60 -8.97 -3.17 2.22
CA ALA A 60 -7.67 -2.70 2.68
C ALA A 60 -6.55 -2.88 1.64
N VAL A 61 -6.58 -4.00 0.91
CA VAL A 61 -5.61 -4.29 -0.15
C VAL A 61 -5.82 -3.33 -1.32
N GLU A 62 -7.08 -3.09 -1.71
CA GLU A 62 -7.43 -2.18 -2.80
C GLU A 62 -7.03 -0.73 -2.47
N ALA A 63 -7.36 -0.25 -1.27
CA ALA A 63 -6.99 1.09 -0.81
C ALA A 63 -5.47 1.31 -0.79
N PHE A 64 -4.70 0.27 -0.41
CA PHE A 64 -3.23 0.31 -0.48
C PHE A 64 -2.73 0.44 -1.91
N LEU A 65 -3.24 -0.36 -2.84
CA LEU A 65 -2.82 -0.34 -4.25
C LEU A 65 -3.15 1.01 -4.91
N GLU A 66 -4.32 1.58 -4.63
CA GLU A 66 -4.67 2.92 -5.08
C GLU A 66 -3.76 4.00 -4.48
N GLY A 67 -3.43 3.89 -3.19
CA GLY A 67 -2.47 4.78 -2.54
C GLY A 67 -1.07 4.70 -3.18
N VAL A 68 -0.58 3.50 -3.49
CA VAL A 68 0.71 3.30 -4.17
C VAL A 68 0.71 3.95 -5.55
N LYS A 69 -0.33 3.73 -6.36
CA LYS A 69 -0.45 4.35 -7.69
C LYS A 69 -0.39 5.87 -7.60
N LYS A 70 -1.22 6.47 -6.75
CA LYS A 70 -1.26 7.92 -6.53
C LYS A 70 0.08 8.48 -6.04
N THR A 71 0.75 7.75 -5.15
CA THR A 71 2.06 8.15 -4.61
C THR A 71 3.14 8.16 -5.70
N VAL A 72 3.11 7.20 -6.63
CA VAL A 72 4.08 7.10 -7.74
C VAL A 72 3.76 8.07 -8.88
N GLU A 73 2.48 8.28 -9.16
CA GLU A 73 2.01 9.24 -10.18
C GLU A 73 2.30 10.70 -9.78
N GLY A 74 2.50 10.94 -8.47
CA GLY A 74 2.92 12.22 -7.95
C GLY A 74 1.76 13.21 -7.84
N ASP A 75 1.84 14.04 -6.81
CA ASP A 75 1.14 15.31 -6.68
C ASP A 75 1.34 16.16 -7.97
N GLY A 76 0.50 15.93 -8.98
CA GLY A 76 0.28 16.80 -10.14
C GLY A 76 -0.94 17.70 -10.00
N ASN A 77 -1.58 17.73 -8.82
CA ASN A 77 -2.54 18.77 -8.48
C ASN A 77 -2.64 18.94 -6.96
N GLU A 78 -2.32 20.15 -6.49
CA GLU A 78 -2.64 20.67 -5.18
C GLU A 78 -4.05 20.29 -4.75
N MET A 79 -4.19 19.81 -3.52
CA MET A 79 -5.31 20.19 -2.66
C MET A 79 -4.75 20.37 -1.25
N ASP A 80 -3.99 21.46 -1.08
CA ASP A 80 -4.16 22.28 0.11
C ASP A 80 -5.59 22.82 0.03
N VAL A 81 -6.46 22.28 0.86
CA VAL A 81 -7.70 22.95 1.27
C VAL A 81 -7.65 23.04 2.79
N GLU A 82 -7.21 24.23 3.21
CA GLU A 82 -7.33 24.90 4.53
C GLU A 82 -7.25 24.07 5.81
#